data_AF-A0A1J3DN68-F1
#
_entry.id   AF-A0A1J3DN68-F1
#
_cell.length_a   1.000
_cell.length_b   1.000
_cell.length_c   1.000
_cell.angle_alpha   90.00
_cell.angle_beta   90.00
_cell.angle_gamma   90.00
#
_symmetry.space_group_name_H-M   'P 1'
#
loop_
_entity.id
_entity.type
_entity.pdbx_description
1 polymer ?
#
loop_
_entity_poly.entity_id
_entity_poly.type
_entity_poly.pdbx_seq_one_letter_code
_entity_poly.pdbx_strand_id
1 'polypeptide(L)'
;WFYLREGWKEMCKANGVKVNDSFVLKLIWEDANPVFKFYSKTDNKGKGNQRTRKKRACETVEKTPNEKASRTRVNARKLQRLEPQSCSVWDQVAAVKQSIVDSLNTVRQCRSELETREHNLEASLQAIDALGERILGISKILNNNLV
;
A
#
# COMPACT_ATOMS: atom_id res chain seq x y z
N TRP A 1 0.89 -6.19 -8.43
CA TRP A 1 2.06 -5.56 -7.78
C TRP A 1 1.69 -4.12 -7.44
N PHE A 2 1.93 -3.68 -6.21
CA PHE A 2 1.67 -2.30 -5.77
C PHE A 2 3.00 -1.61 -5.47
N TYR A 3 3.17 -0.39 -5.98
CA TYR A 3 4.36 0.44 -5.76
C TYR A 3 3.95 1.72 -5.03
N LEU A 4 4.76 2.13 -4.05
CA LEU A 4 4.61 3.43 -3.40
C LEU A 4 5.21 4.49 -4.32
N ARG A 5 4.43 5.53 -4.61
CA ARG A 5 4.82 6.62 -5.50
C ARG A 5 5.55 7.72 -4.73
N GLU A 6 5.57 8.92 -5.30
CA GLU A 6 6.18 10.12 -4.76
C GLU A 6 5.88 10.35 -3.27
N GLY A 7 6.86 10.88 -2.53
CA GLY A 7 6.76 11.10 -1.09
C GLY A 7 7.22 9.94 -0.21
N TRP A 8 7.53 8.76 -0.77
CA TRP A 8 8.07 7.63 0.01
C TRP A 8 9.37 7.98 0.76
N LYS A 9 10.31 8.66 0.09
CA LYS A 9 11.60 9.04 0.68
C LYS A 9 11.43 10.02 1.84
N GLU A 10 10.54 10.98 1.68
CA GLU A 10 10.18 11.99 2.68
C GLU A 10 9.47 11.34 3.87
N MET A 11 8.57 10.38 3.61
CA MET A 11 7.89 9.62 4.64
C MET A 11 8.86 8.77 5.47
N CYS A 12 9.82 8.07 4.86
CA CYS A 12 10.86 7.33 5.57
C CYS A 12 11.66 8.24 6.50
N LYS A 13 12.09 9.42 6.02
CA LYS A 13 12.81 10.42 6.83
C LYS A 13 11.97 10.91 8.01
N ALA A 14 10.68 11.20 7.78
CA ALA A 14 9.77 11.66 8.84
C ALA A 14 9.57 10.63 9.95
N ASN A 15 9.68 9.33 9.62
CA ASN A 15 9.60 8.22 10.57
C ASN A 15 10.98 7.78 11.10
N GLY A 16 12.05 8.50 10.77
CA GLY A 16 13.40 8.21 11.27
C GLY A 16 14.04 6.93 10.68
N VAL A 17 13.51 6.42 9.57
CA VAL A 17 14.00 5.20 8.91
C VAL A 17 15.29 5.51 8.16
N LYS A 18 16.35 4.77 8.49
CA LYS A 18 17.63 4.85 7.80
C LYS A 18 17.77 3.74 6.77
N VAL A 19 18.76 3.89 5.91
CA VAL A 19 19.20 2.83 5.01
C VAL A 19 19.59 1.62 5.87
N ASN A 20 19.09 0.43 5.49
CA ASN A 20 19.24 -0.84 6.21
C ASN A 20 18.39 -1.01 7.48
N ASP A 21 17.52 -0.07 7.83
CA ASP A 21 16.55 -0.29 8.90
C ASP A 21 15.40 -1.18 8.45
N SER A 22 14.98 -2.10 9.33
CA SER A 22 13.74 -2.86 9.14
C SER A 22 12.56 -2.14 9.78
N PHE A 23 11.42 -2.18 9.12
CA PHE A 23 10.18 -1.58 9.61
C PHE A 23 8.99 -2.42 9.21
N VAL A 24 7.87 -2.19 9.90
CA VAL A 24 6.59 -2.84 9.60
C VAL A 24 5.58 -1.75 9.23
N LEU A 25 4.91 -1.95 8.09
CA LEU A 25 3.73 -1.17 7.70
C LEU A 25 2.49 -2.02 7.97
N LYS A 26 1.58 -1.51 8.80
CA LYS A 26 0.27 -2.14 9.00
C LYS A 26 -0.76 -1.38 8.20
N LEU A 27 -1.46 -2.08 7.32
CA LEU A 27 -2.62 -1.55 6.62
C LEU A 27 -3.82 -1.53 7.58
N ILE A 28 -4.46 -0.38 7.70
CA ILE A 28 -5.66 -0.15 8.52
C ILE A 28 -6.76 0.37 7.59
N TRP A 29 -7.94 -0.22 7.71
CA TRP A 29 -9.16 0.20 7.03
C TRP A 29 -10.10 0.82 8.07
N GLU A 30 -9.94 2.12 8.32
CA GLU A 30 -10.86 2.85 9.21
C GLU A 30 -12.09 3.34 8.43
N ASP A 31 -11.92 3.70 7.14
CA ASP A 31 -13.00 4.17 6.25
C ASP A 31 -12.74 3.71 4.79
N ALA A 32 -13.27 4.43 3.79
CA ALA A 32 -13.00 4.22 2.36
C ALA A 32 -11.52 4.45 1.96
N ASN A 33 -10.73 5.08 2.83
CA ASN A 33 -9.34 5.42 2.57
C ASN A 33 -8.42 4.52 3.40
N PRO A 34 -7.72 3.54 2.78
CA PRO A 34 -6.76 2.72 3.48
C PRO A 34 -5.58 3.56 3.99
N VAL A 35 -5.25 3.42 5.27
CA VAL A 35 -4.12 4.11 5.91
C VAL A 35 -3.04 3.10 6.28
N PHE A 36 -1.78 3.45 6.00
CA PHE A 36 -0.64 2.68 6.49
C PHE A 36 -0.10 3.29 7.77
N LYS A 37 -0.05 2.47 8.84
CA LYS A 37 0.58 2.84 10.10
C LYS A 37 1.99 2.29 10.18
N PHE A 38 2.94 3.18 10.47
CA PHE A 38 4.35 2.87 10.55
C PHE A 38 4.73 2.34 11.94
N TYR A 39 5.50 1.26 11.98
CA TYR A 39 6.08 0.72 13.21
C TYR A 39 7.58 0.46 12.98
N SER A 40 8.43 1.22 13.65
CA SER A 40 9.85 0.89 13.75
C SER A 40 10.03 -0.29 14.70
N LYS A 41 10.82 -1.30 14.33
CA LYS A 41 11.21 -2.34 15.27
C LYS A 41 12.30 -1.74 16.18
N THR A 42 11.89 -1.16 17.30
CA THR A 42 12.84 -0.64 18.30
C THR A 42 13.51 -1.82 18.99
N ASP A 43 14.75 -2.12 18.64
CA ASP A 43 15.62 -2.79 19.60
C ASP A 43 15.93 -1.76 20.71
N ASN A 44 15.44 -2.05 21.91
CA ASN A 44 15.59 -1.22 23.09
C ASN A 44 17.06 -0.93 23.39
N LYS A 45 17.60 0.20 22.91
CA LYS A 45 18.83 0.80 23.46
C LYS A 45 18.73 2.33 23.50
N GLY A 46 18.41 2.84 24.69
CA GLY A 46 18.96 4.09 25.22
C GLY A 46 18.33 5.43 24.79
N LYS A 47 17.56 6.02 25.72
CA LYS A 47 17.39 7.45 26.04
C LYS A 47 17.58 8.49 24.91
N GLY A 48 16.50 9.21 24.57
CA GLY A 48 16.61 10.49 23.86
C GLY A 48 15.29 11.15 23.46
N ASN A 49 14.64 11.86 24.38
CA ASN A 49 13.67 12.96 24.23
C ASN A 49 12.84 13.04 22.92
N GLN A 50 11.68 12.39 22.91
CA GLN A 50 10.62 12.67 21.92
C GLN A 50 9.92 13.98 22.29
N ARG A 51 10.47 15.11 21.82
CA ARG A 51 9.78 16.40 21.83
C ARG A 51 8.64 16.36 20.82
N THR A 52 7.41 16.18 21.29
CA THR A 52 6.18 16.45 20.53
C THR A 52 6.12 17.94 20.20
N ARG A 53 6.66 18.34 19.05
CA ARG A 53 6.47 19.71 18.54
C ARG A 53 5.08 19.83 17.92
N LYS A 54 4.17 20.34 18.73
CA LYS A 54 2.86 20.90 18.38
C LYS A 54 3.03 22.16 17.51
N LYS A 55 2.02 22.44 16.66
CA LYS A 55 1.69 23.68 15.91
C LYS A 55 2.42 23.87 14.55
N ARG A 56 1.80 24.43 13.50
CA ARG A 56 0.69 25.39 13.43
C ARG A 56 0.08 25.44 12.00
N ALA A 57 -1.21 25.72 11.89
CA ALA A 57 -1.89 26.12 10.65
C ALA A 57 -1.34 27.48 10.15
N CYS A 58 -1.29 27.68 8.83
CA CYS A 58 -0.97 28.96 8.22
C CYS A 58 -2.25 29.74 7.91
N GLU A 59 -2.47 30.83 8.64
CA GLU A 59 -3.29 31.96 8.20
C GLU A 59 -2.42 32.88 7.34
N THR A 60 -2.87 33.20 6.13
CA THR A 60 -2.25 34.22 5.28
C THR A 60 -2.99 35.53 5.48
N VAL A 61 -2.30 36.48 6.12
CA VAL A 61 -2.71 37.87 6.36
C VAL A 61 -2.57 38.68 5.07
N GLU A 62 -3.60 39.46 4.78
CA GLU A 62 -3.66 40.48 3.73
C GLU A 62 -2.57 41.55 3.86
N LYS A 63 -1.99 41.99 2.72
CA LYS A 63 -1.55 43.39 2.50
C LYS A 63 -1.60 43.76 1.02
N THR A 64 -2.35 44.82 0.71
CA THR A 64 -2.24 45.69 -0.48
C THR A 64 -0.97 46.57 -0.38
N PRO A 65 -0.44 47.09 -1.50
CA PRO A 65 -0.78 48.46 -1.96
C PRO A 65 -0.92 48.66 -3.49
N ASN A 66 -1.53 49.80 -3.84
CA ASN A 66 -2.10 50.26 -5.11
C ASN A 66 -1.12 51.06 -6.02
N GLU A 67 -1.59 51.37 -7.25
CA GLU A 67 -1.17 52.37 -8.27
C GLU A 67 -0.26 51.86 -9.42
N LYS A 68 -0.51 52.01 -10.75
CA LYS A 68 -1.40 52.89 -11.55
C LYS A 68 -1.83 52.24 -12.89
N ALA A 69 -3.08 52.57 -13.28
CA ALA A 69 -3.67 52.78 -14.61
C ALA A 69 -3.03 52.18 -15.88
N SER A 70 -3.82 51.36 -16.59
CA SER A 70 -4.05 51.47 -18.03
C SER A 70 -5.42 50.90 -18.40
N ARG A 71 -6.25 51.73 -19.05
CA ARG A 71 -7.61 51.39 -19.49
C ARG A 71 -7.53 50.59 -20.80
N THR A 72 -8.12 49.39 -20.84
CA THR A 72 -8.63 48.82 -22.09
C THR A 72 -9.99 48.17 -21.85
N ARG A 73 -10.94 48.55 -22.70
CA ARG A 73 -12.35 48.22 -22.71
C ARG A 73 -12.62 46.82 -23.28
N VAL A 74 -13.56 46.13 -22.63
CA VAL A 74 -14.55 45.14 -23.14
C VAL A 74 -14.01 43.82 -23.74
N ASN A 75 -14.35 42.71 -23.07
CA ASN A 75 -15.12 41.61 -23.68
C ASN A 75 -15.69 40.69 -22.59
N ALA A 76 -17.00 40.80 -22.37
CA ALA A 76 -17.78 39.79 -21.66
C ALA A 76 -17.91 38.56 -22.56
N ARG A 77 -17.19 37.48 -22.25
CA ARG A 77 -17.44 36.16 -22.83
C ARG A 77 -17.40 35.10 -21.74
N LYS A 78 -18.60 34.69 -21.34
CA LYS A 78 -19.02 33.43 -20.71
C LYS A 78 -18.08 32.84 -19.65
N LEU A 79 -18.51 32.92 -18.39
CA LEU A 79 -18.39 31.77 -17.50
C LEU A 79 -18.98 30.55 -18.21
N GLN A 80 -18.15 29.70 -18.79
CA GLN A 80 -18.45 28.28 -18.75
C GLN A 80 -18.12 27.83 -17.33
N ARG A 81 -19.13 27.95 -16.48
CA ARG A 81 -19.33 27.06 -15.35
C ARG A 81 -19.10 25.65 -15.88
N LEU A 82 -17.96 25.05 -15.54
CA LEU A 82 -17.84 23.61 -15.52
C LEU A 82 -18.91 23.16 -14.54
N GLU A 83 -20.05 22.75 -15.08
CA GLU A 83 -21.09 22.06 -14.31
C GLU A 83 -20.40 20.95 -13.53
N PRO A 84 -20.44 20.97 -12.18
CA PRO A 84 -20.13 19.79 -11.42
C PRO A 84 -21.13 18.74 -11.91
N GLN A 85 -20.65 17.63 -12.47
CA GLN A 85 -21.51 16.49 -12.73
C GLN A 85 -22.16 16.11 -11.40
N SER A 86 -23.41 16.56 -11.18
CA SER A 86 -24.24 16.00 -10.15
C SER A 86 -24.61 14.60 -10.64
N CYS A 87 -23.76 13.63 -10.31
CA CYS A 87 -24.13 12.23 -10.50
C CYS A 87 -25.41 11.97 -9.71
N SER A 88 -26.40 11.36 -10.37
CA SER A 88 -27.62 10.97 -9.70
C SER A 88 -27.28 10.01 -8.56
N VAL A 89 -28.09 9.99 -7.49
CA VAL A 89 -27.97 8.97 -6.44
C VAL A 89 -27.97 7.56 -7.06
N TRP A 90 -28.70 7.37 -8.16
CA TRP A 90 -28.72 6.10 -8.90
C TRP A 90 -27.37 5.75 -9.53
N ASP A 91 -26.66 6.73 -10.11
CA ASP A 91 -25.34 6.53 -10.72
C ASP A 91 -24.29 6.17 -9.64
N GLN A 92 -24.38 6.80 -8.47
CA GLN A 92 -23.53 6.45 -7.33
C GLN A 92 -23.80 5.02 -6.85
N VAL A 93 -25.08 4.63 -6.74
CA VAL A 93 -25.46 3.27 -6.37
C VAL A 93 -24.96 2.25 -7.40
N ALA A 94 -25.02 2.56 -8.69
CA ALA A 94 -24.49 1.70 -9.75
C ALA A 94 -22.96 1.56 -9.63
N ALA A 95 -22.23 2.66 -9.40
CA ALA A 95 -20.78 2.64 -9.21
C ALA A 95 -20.36 1.82 -7.99
N VAL A 96 -21.08 1.95 -6.87
CA VAL A 96 -20.82 1.15 -5.65
C VAL A 96 -21.08 -0.33 -5.92
N LYS A 97 -22.20 -0.67 -6.57
CA LYS A 97 -22.50 -2.06 -6.95
C LYS A 97 -21.38 -2.65 -7.81
N GLN A 98 -20.91 -1.91 -8.81
CA GLN A 98 -19.84 -2.37 -9.69
C GLN A 98 -18.52 -2.56 -8.91
N SER A 99 -18.15 -1.61 -8.05
CA SER A 99 -16.97 -1.72 -7.20
C SER A 99 -17.00 -2.95 -6.29
N ILE A 100 -18.18 -3.32 -5.76
CA ILE A 100 -18.34 -4.53 -4.96
C ILE A 100 -18.15 -5.77 -5.83
N VAL A 101 -18.75 -5.80 -7.03
CA VAL A 101 -18.59 -6.90 -7.99
C VAL A 101 -17.12 -7.09 -8.37
N ASP A 102 -16.40 -6.00 -8.65
CA ASP A 102 -14.98 -6.02 -9.00
C ASP A 102 -14.12 -6.52 -7.84
N SER A 103 -14.44 -6.08 -6.61
CA SER A 103 -13.79 -6.57 -5.39
C SER A 103 -14.02 -8.08 -5.20
N LEU A 104 -15.25 -8.56 -5.41
CA LEU A 104 -15.57 -9.99 -5.33
C LEU A 104 -14.84 -10.80 -6.39
N ASN A 105 -14.73 -10.30 -7.61
CA ASN A 105 -13.97 -10.96 -8.68
C ASN A 105 -12.48 -11.04 -8.34
N THR A 106 -11.92 -9.98 -7.75
CA THR A 106 -10.54 -9.96 -7.28
C THR A 106 -10.33 -11.01 -6.17
N VAL A 107 -11.25 -11.12 -5.21
CA VAL A 107 -11.18 -12.15 -4.14
C VAL A 107 -11.26 -13.56 -4.73
N ARG A 108 -12.15 -13.79 -5.71
CA ARG A 108 -12.25 -15.09 -6.39
C ARG A 108 -10.95 -15.46 -7.11
N GLN A 109 -10.34 -14.51 -7.79
CA GLN A 109 -9.07 -14.72 -8.48
C GLN A 109 -7.92 -15.00 -7.50
N CYS A 110 -7.85 -14.28 -6.38
CA CYS A 110 -6.85 -14.55 -5.34
C CYS A 110 -7.03 -15.96 -4.76
N ARG A 111 -8.28 -16.41 -4.59
CA ARG A 111 -8.57 -17.77 -4.10
C ARG A 111 -8.06 -18.83 -5.07
N SER A 112 -8.38 -18.73 -6.36
CA SER A 112 -7.90 -19.70 -7.35
C SER A 112 -6.38 -19.74 -7.44
N GLU A 113 -5.71 -18.60 -7.32
CA GLU A 113 -4.24 -18.55 -7.25
C GLU A 113 -3.70 -19.26 -5.99
N LEU A 114 -4.37 -19.09 -4.84
CA LEU A 114 -3.97 -19.74 -3.59
C LEU A 114 -4.09 -21.27 -3.68
N GLU A 115 -5.22 -21.78 -4.17
CA GLU A 115 -5.46 -23.22 -4.38
C GLU A 115 -4.39 -23.82 -5.31
N THR A 116 -4.02 -23.09 -6.37
CA THR A 116 -2.96 -23.52 -7.29
C THR A 116 -1.62 -23.63 -6.57
N ARG A 117 -1.29 -22.66 -5.71
CA ARG A 117 -0.04 -22.69 -4.93
C ARG A 117 -0.04 -23.78 -3.87
N GLU A 118 -1.19 -24.07 -3.27
CA GLU A 118 -1.35 -25.17 -2.32
C GLU A 118 -1.02 -26.51 -2.97
N HIS A 119 -1.62 -26.83 -4.13
CA HIS A 119 -1.30 -28.04 -4.87
C HIS A 119 0.18 -28.15 -5.26
N ASN A 120 0.82 -27.04 -5.63
CA ASN A 120 2.25 -27.04 -5.94
C ASN A 120 3.12 -27.39 -4.71
N LEU A 121 2.72 -26.91 -3.53
CA LEU A 121 3.41 -27.22 -2.28
C LEU A 121 3.17 -28.68 -1.87
N GLU A 122 1.95 -29.19 -2.02
CA GLU A 122 1.63 -30.61 -1.79
C GLU A 122 2.47 -31.52 -2.70
N ALA A 123 2.58 -31.19 -3.99
CA ALA A 123 3.41 -31.92 -4.94
C ALA A 123 4.90 -31.86 -4.55
N SER A 124 5.37 -30.72 -4.05
CA SER A 124 6.75 -30.57 -3.57
C SER A 124 7.01 -31.43 -2.32
N LEU A 125 6.04 -31.52 -1.40
CA LEU A 125 6.13 -32.38 -0.23
C LEU A 125 6.24 -33.86 -0.62
N GLN A 126 5.38 -34.32 -1.54
CA GLN A 126 5.45 -35.68 -2.08
C GLN A 126 6.79 -35.98 -2.74
N ALA A 127 7.39 -35.01 -3.44
CA ALA A 127 8.71 -35.17 -4.04
C ALA A 127 9.82 -35.32 -2.97
N ILE A 128 9.73 -34.60 -1.86
CA ILE A 128 10.66 -34.73 -0.73
C ILE A 128 10.54 -36.12 -0.10
N ASP A 129 9.32 -36.62 0.12
CA ASP A 129 9.09 -37.96 0.67
C ASP A 129 9.69 -39.05 -0.25
N ALA A 130 9.47 -38.94 -1.57
CA ALA A 130 10.04 -39.86 -2.55
C ALA A 130 11.58 -39.83 -2.55
N LEU A 131 12.20 -38.65 -2.35
CA LEU A 131 13.65 -38.54 -2.19
C LEU A 131 14.13 -39.21 -0.90
N GLY A 132 13.38 -39.05 0.19
CA GLY A 132 13.66 -39.72 1.47
C GLY A 132 13.71 -41.24 1.33
N GLU A 133 12.72 -41.83 0.66
CA GLU A 133 12.68 -43.28 0.40
C GLU A 133 13.85 -43.76 -0.46
N ARG A 134 14.25 -42.97 -1.47
CA ARG A 134 15.43 -43.29 -2.29
C ARG A 134 16.72 -43.28 -1.49
N ILE A 135 16.91 -42.27 -0.63
CA ILE A 135 18.09 -42.16 0.25
C ILE A 135 18.12 -43.34 1.23
N LEU A 136 16.98 -43.71 1.81
CA LEU A 136 16.87 -44.86 2.70
C LEU A 136 17.24 -46.17 1.98
N GLY A 137 16.76 -46.36 0.75
CA GLY A 137 17.11 -47.50 -0.09
C GLY A 137 18.62 -47.60 -0.34
N ILE A 138 19.25 -46.50 -0.73
CA ILE A 138 20.71 -46.44 -0.94
C ILE A 138 21.45 -46.76 0.36
N SER A 139 21.03 -46.19 1.48
CA SER A 139 21.67 -46.42 2.79
C SER A 139 21.64 -47.89 3.21
N LYS A 140 20.51 -48.58 2.97
CA LYS A 140 20.40 -50.03 3.21
C LYS A 140 21.36 -50.84 2.35
N ILE A 141 21.49 -50.50 1.07
CA ILE A 141 22.43 -51.19 0.16
C ILE A 141 23.87 -51.00 0.64
N LEU A 142 24.26 -49.76 0.97
CA LEU A 142 25.63 -49.47 1.42
C LEU A 142 25.98 -50.21 2.71
N ASN A 143 25.09 -50.22 3.70
CA ASN A 143 25.33 -50.91 4.96
C ASN A 143 25.43 -52.44 4.81
N ASN A 144 24.67 -53.03 3.88
CA ASN A 144 24.71 -54.48 3.64
C ASN A 144 25.97 -54.93 2.87
N ASN A 145 26.64 -54.03 2.13
CA ASN A 145 27.89 -54.32 1.42
C ASN A 145 29.14 -54.04 2.28
N LEU A 146 28.97 -53.58 3.53
CA LEU A 146 30.06 -53.24 4.44
C LEU A 146 30.35 -54.35 5.49
N VAL A 147 29.72 -55.52 5.33
CA VAL A 147 29.94 -56.75 6.12
C VAL A 147 30.68 -57.76 5.25
#